data_AF-A0A8J6P8N0-F1
#
_entry.id   AF-A0A8J6P8N0-F1
#
_cell.length_a   1.000
_cell.length_b   1.000
_cell.length_c   1.000
_cell.angle_alpha   90.00
_cell.angle_beta   90.00
_cell.angle_gamma   90.00
#
_symmetry.space_group_name_H-M   'P 1'
#
loop_
_entity.id
_entity.type
_entity.pdbx_description
1 polymer ?
#
loop_
_entity_poly.entity_id
_entity_poly.type
_entity_poly.pdbx_seq_one_letter_code
_entity_poly.pdbx_strand_id
1 'polypeptide(L)' 'MDRVILHSDMNNFYASVESLYHPEYRGRPMAVAGDPEQRHGIVLAKNYEAKAFGVEFVKILFVDFLN' A
#
# COMPACT_ATOMS: atom_id res chain seq x y z
N MET A 1 -23.43 6.29 -32.80
CA MET A 1 -22.85 6.79 -31.54
C MET A 1 -21.70 5.88 -31.18
N ASP A 2 -20.52 6.45 -31.00
CA ASP A 2 -19.33 5.68 -30.63
C ASP A 2 -19.36 5.33 -29.13
N ARG A 3 -18.74 4.20 -28.77
CA ARG A 3 -18.66 3.76 -27.37
C ARG A 3 -17.67 4.60 -26.58
N VAL A 4 -18.09 5.09 -25.43
CA VAL A 4 -17.22 5.72 -24.42
C VAL A 4 -16.90 4.67 -23.36
N ILE A 5 -15.61 4.46 -23.08
CA ILE A 5 -15.13 3.56 -22.02
C ILE A 5 -14.36 4.40 -21.00
N LEU A 6 -14.75 4.30 -19.73
CA LEU A 6 -14.05 4.91 -18.59
C LEU A 6 -13.26 3.84 -17.86
N HIS A 7 -11.99 4.13 -17.57
CA HIS A 7 -11.16 3.36 -16.65
C HIS A 7 -10.89 4.20 -15.39
N SER A 8 -10.97 3.57 -14.22
CA SER A 8 -10.70 4.18 -12.93
C SER A 8 -9.83 3.24 -12.11
N ASP A 9 -8.72 3.76 -11.60
CA ASP A 9 -7.77 3.04 -10.74
C ASP A 9 -7.50 3.85 -9.46
N MET A 10 -7.24 3.14 -8.36
CA MET A 10 -7.00 3.75 -7.06
C MET A 10 -5.52 3.73 -6.72
N ASN A 11 -4.93 4.91 -6.60
CA ASN A 11 -3.54 5.05 -6.20
C ASN A 11 -3.28 4.46 -4.81
N ASN A 12 -2.29 3.56 -4.72
CA ASN A 12 -1.82 2.96 -3.48
C ASN A 12 -2.93 2.34 -2.63
N PHE A 13 -3.95 1.74 -3.26
CA PHE A 13 -5.24 1.39 -2.63
C PHE A 13 -5.13 0.84 -1.20
N TYR A 14 -4.41 -0.28 -0.99
CA TYR A 14 -4.29 -0.88 0.34
C TYR A 14 -3.62 0.04 1.36
N ALA A 15 -2.57 0.78 0.97
CA ALA A 15 -1.93 1.73 1.87
C ALA A 15 -2.83 2.92 2.21
N SER A 16 -3.68 3.35 1.27
CA SER A 16 -4.69 4.40 1.48
C SER A 16 -5.79 3.93 2.43
N VAL A 17 -6.25 2.67 2.31
CA VAL A 17 -7.22 2.06 3.22
C VAL A 17 -6.64 1.93 4.62
N GLU A 18 -5.41 1.42 4.75
CA GLU A 18 -4.74 1.32 6.05
C GLU A 18 -4.56 2.69 6.70
N SER A 19 -4.13 3.70 5.93
CA SER A 19 -3.98 5.06 6.45
C SER A 19 -5.33 5.69 6.82
N LEU A 20 -6.46 5.19 6.32
CA LEU A 20 -7.79 5.64 6.73
C LEU A 20 -8.13 5.11 8.12
N TYR A 21 -7.96 3.80 8.35
CA TYR A 21 -8.27 3.13 9.62
C TYR A 21 -7.21 3.36 10.71
N HIS A 22 -5.97 3.61 10.31
CA HIS A 22 -4.82 3.89 11.17
C HIS A 22 -4.21 5.26 10.85
N PRO A 23 -4.85 6.36 11.32
CA PRO A 23 -4.35 7.73 11.13
C PRO A 23 -2.88 7.94 11.53
N GLU A 24 -2.37 7.15 12.47
CA GLU A 24 -0.99 7.17 12.96
C GLU A 24 0.06 6.80 11.89
N TYR A 25 -0.35 6.21 10.77
CA TYR A 25 0.52 5.90 9.62
C TYR A 25 0.67 7.06 8.64
N ARG A 26 -0.18 8.09 8.74
CA ARG A 26 -0.12 9.26 7.85
C ARG A 26 1.17 10.04 8.06
N GLY A 27 1.79 10.49 6.96
CA GLY A 27 3.06 11.20 7.00
C GLY A 27 4.26 10.33 7.38
N ARG A 28 4.08 9.01 7.52
CA ARG A 28 5.16 8.06 7.79
C ARG A 28 5.31 7.10 6.60
N PRO A 29 6.53 6.80 6.14
CA PRO A 29 6.74 5.75 5.14
C PRO A 29 6.15 4.41 5.58
N MET A 30 5.26 3.82 4.77
CA MET A 30 4.59 2.55 5.07
C MET A 30 4.35 1.74 3.79
N ALA A 31 4.37 0.41 3.93
CA ALA A 31 3.93 -0.50 2.90
C ALA A 31 3.05 -1.62 3.48
N VAL A 32 2.02 -1.99 2.73
CA VAL A 32 1.19 -3.16 3.01
C VAL A 32 1.83 -4.34 2.32
N ALA A 33 2.17 -5.37 3.08
CA ALA A 33 2.55 -6.69 2.58
C ALA A 33 1.46 -7.68 3.02
N GLY A 34 1.63 -8.97 2.75
CA GLY A 34 0.81 -9.94 3.49
C GLY A 34 1.67 -10.88 4.29
N ASP A 35 0.98 -11.87 4.85
CA ASP A 35 1.46 -12.71 5.94
C ASP A 35 2.94 -13.12 5.81
N PRO A 36 3.80 -12.69 6.75
CA PRO A 36 5.21 -13.04 6.80
C PRO A 36 5.49 -14.55 6.88
N GLU A 37 4.64 -15.33 7.55
CA GLU A 37 4.81 -16.78 7.72
C GLU A 37 4.40 -17.55 6.46
N GLN A 38 3.48 -16.99 5.67
CA GLN A 38 2.96 -17.64 4.46
C GLN A 38 3.61 -17.18 3.15
N ARG A 39 4.52 -16.18 3.15
CA ARG A 39 4.97 -15.55 1.90
C ARG A 39 6.46 -15.48 1.65
N HIS A 40 6.78 -15.72 0.38
CA HIS A 40 7.99 -15.28 -0.30
C HIS A 40 7.91 -13.77 -0.60
N GLY A 41 7.97 -12.91 0.42
CA GLY A 41 8.40 -11.50 0.30
C GLY A 41 7.68 -10.54 -0.69
N ILE A 42 6.36 -10.65 -0.91
CA ILE A 42 5.63 -9.74 -1.82
C ILE A 42 5.02 -8.53 -1.06
N VAL A 43 5.45 -7.33 -1.43
CA VAL A 43 4.80 -6.06 -1.06
C VAL A 43 3.57 -5.84 -1.94
N LEU A 44 2.41 -5.58 -1.33
CA LEU A 44 1.12 -5.37 -2.02
C LEU A 44 0.90 -3.90 -2.40
N ALA A 45 1.28 -2.95 -1.53
CA ALA A 45 1.16 -1.52 -1.80
C ALA A 45 2.12 -0.70 -0.94
N LYS A 46 2.49 0.51 -1.37
CA LYS A 46 3.27 1.47 -0.57
C LYS A 46 2.68 2.86 -0.66
N ASN A 47 2.72 3.63 0.43
CA ASN A 47 2.24 5.01 0.43
C ASN A 47 3.20 5.97 -0.28
N TYR A 48 2.78 7.21 -0.47
CA TYR A 48 3.55 8.21 -1.22
C TYR A 48 4.86 8.57 -0.53
N GLU A 49 4.84 8.62 0.80
CA GLU A 49 6.00 8.82 1.65
C GLU A 49 7.02 7.71 1.38
N ALA A 50 6.64 6.44 1.46
CA ALA A 50 7.54 5.33 1.14
C ALA A 50 8.09 5.37 -0.30
N LYS A 51 7.33 5.89 -1.28
CA LYS A 51 7.85 6.10 -2.64
C LYS A 51 8.94 7.18 -2.69
N ALA A 52 8.76 8.27 -1.97
CA ALA A 52 9.69 9.40 -1.94
C ALA A 52 11.04 9.04 -1.30
N PHE A 53 11.04 8.11 -0.33
CA PHE A 53 12.27 7.65 0.34
C PHE A 53 13.10 6.65 -0.49
N GLY A 54 12.73 6.35 -1.73
CA GLY A 54 13.48 5.42 -2.58
C GLY A 54 13.55 4.00 -1.99
N VAL A 55 12.55 3.63 -1.18
CA VAL A 55 12.59 2.44 -0.33
C VAL A 55 12.71 1.16 -1.16
N GLU A 56 13.93 0.64 -1.25
CA GLU A 56 14.28 -0.74 -1.64
C GLU A 56 14.31 -1.66 -0.41
N PHE A 57 13.27 -1.65 0.44
CA PHE A 57 13.23 -2.37 1.73
C PHE A 57 14.03 -1.73 2.87
N VAL A 58 13.56 -0.62 3.42
CA VAL A 58 14.01 -0.17 4.75
C VAL A 58 12.78 0.21 5.57
N LYS A 59 12.56 -0.60 6.61
CA LYS A 59 11.61 -0.40 7.72
C LYS A 59 10.15 -0.21 7.27
N ILE A 60 9.60 -1.26 6.68
CA ILE A 60 8.17 -1.36 6.41
C ILE A 60 7.46 -1.71 7.72
N LEU A 61 6.52 -0.86 8.14
CA LEU A 61 5.54 -1.27 9.14
C LEU A 61 4.61 -2.27 8.46
N PHE A 62 4.70 -3.53 8.86
CA PHE A 62 3.83 -4.58 8.34
C PHE A 62 2.45 -4.43 8.98
N VAL A 63 1.43 -4.29 8.13
CA VAL A 63 0.04 -4.37 8.56
C VAL A 63 -0.56 -5.58 7.84
N ASP A 64 -0.93 -6.59 8.61
CA ASP A 64 -1.57 -7.79 8.08
C ASP A 64 -3.00 -7.46 7.64
N PHE A 65 -3.20 -7.44 6.33
CA PHE A 65 -4.51 -7.12 5.72
C PHE A 65 -5.47 -8.33 5.66
N LEU A 66 -5.07 -9.49 6.19
CA LEU A 66 -5.78 -10.77 5.98
C LEU A 66 -6.17 -11.54 7.25
N ASN A 67 -6.15 -10.90 8.42
CA ASN A 67 -6.73 -11.48 9.64
C ASN A 67 -8.18 -11.04 9.83
#